data_AF-A0A3M2ATK9-F1
#
_entry.id   AF-A0A3M2ATK9-F1
#
_cell.length_a   1.000
_cell.length_b   1.000
_cell.length_c   1.000
_cell.angle_alpha   90.00
_cell.angle_beta   90.00
_cell.angle_gamma   90.00
#
_symmetry.space_group_name_H-M   'P 1'
#
loop_
_entity.id
_entity.type
_entity.pdbx_description
1 polymer ?
#
loop_
_entity_poly.entity_id
_entity_poly.type
_entity_poly.pdbx_seq_one_letter_code
_entity_poly.pdbx_strand_id
1 'polypeptide(L)' 'MKLSELALLVGGELRGDPDYQVVGISSPQKPKERTVVFCQSKK' A
#
# COMPACT_ATOMS: atom_id res chain seq x y z
N MET A 1 -2.88 7.19 7.16
CA MET A 1 -2.07 6.25 7.97
C MET A 1 -0.70 6.18 7.35
N LYS A 2 0.35 6.00 8.14
CA LYS A 2 1.70 5.83 7.61
C LYS A 2 1.86 4.48 6.92
N LEU A 3 2.71 4.41 5.91
CA LEU A 3 2.98 3.15 5.19
C LEU A 3 3.61 2.09 6.11
N SER A 4 4.40 2.51 7.09
CA SER A 4 4.94 1.66 8.16
C SER A 4 3.86 0.98 9.00
N GLU A 5 2.81 1.70 9.39
CA GLU A 5 1.67 1.16 10.15
C GLU A 5 0.92 0.10 9.33
N LEU A 6 0.76 0.36 8.02
CA LEU A 6 0.11 -0.59 7.12
C LEU A 6 0.93 -1.88 6.97
N ALA A 7 2.24 -1.77 6.77
CA ALA A 7 3.13 -2.92 6.65
C ALA A 7 3.08 -3.80 7.92
N LEU A 8 3.11 -3.18 9.10
CA LEU A 8 2.96 -3.88 10.38
C LEU A 8 1.61 -4.60 10.48
N LEU A 9 0.51 -3.94 10.09
CA LEU A 9 -0.85 -4.48 10.17
C LEU A 9 -1.03 -5.73 9.30
N VAL A 10 -0.40 -5.79 8.14
CA VAL A 10 -0.49 -6.93 7.22
C VAL A 10 0.62 -7.97 7.44
N GLY A 11 1.52 -7.75 8.40
CA GLY A 11 2.70 -8.60 8.62
C GLY A 11 3.68 -8.60 7.43
N GLY A 12 3.71 -7.53 6.65
CA GLY A 12 4.53 -7.38 5.46
C GLY A 12 5.88 -6.70 5.72
N GLU A 13 6.81 -6.89 4.80
CA GLU A 13 8.08 -6.17 4.78
C GLU A 13 7.91 -4.80 4.09
N LEU A 14 8.21 -3.71 4.79
CA LEU A 14 8.19 -2.37 4.20
C LEU A 14 9.46 -2.12 3.37
N ARG A 15 9.28 -1.76 2.10
CA ARG A 15 10.34 -1.22 1.25
C ARG A 15 9.92 0.13 0.69
N GLY A 16 10.60 1.22 1.09
CA GLY A 16 10.28 2.58 0.69
C GLY A 16 10.21 3.54 1.88
N ASP A 17 9.48 4.65 1.71
CA ASP A 17 9.33 5.70 2.73
C ASP A 17 8.32 5.27 3.83
N PRO A 18 8.77 5.11 5.09
CA PRO A 18 7.90 4.71 6.21
C PRO A 18 6.88 5.77 6.61
N ASP A 19 7.12 7.04 6.31
CA ASP A 19 6.26 8.16 6.69
C ASP A 19 5.26 8.54 5.59
N TYR A 20 5.31 7.87 4.44
CA TYR A 20 4.39 8.10 3.34
C TYR A 20 2.93 7.92 3.79
N GLN A 21 2.10 8.93 3.50
CA GLN A 21 0.70 8.95 3.91
C GLN A 21 -0.20 8.21 2.93
N VAL A 22 -0.85 7.18 3.42
CA VAL A 22 -1.90 6.43 2.72
C VAL A 22 -3.28 6.91 3.17
N VAL A 23 -4.15 7.19 2.19
CA VAL A 23 -5.51 7.71 2.40
C VAL A 23 -6.62 6.72 2.01
N GLY A 24 -6.28 5.57 1.42
CA GLY A 24 -7.27 4.56 1.04
C GLY A 24 -6.71 3.42 0.20
N ILE A 25 -7.60 2.66 -0.43
CA ILE A 25 -7.28 1.51 -1.29
C ILE A 25 -7.87 1.76 -2.68
N SER A 26 -7.16 1.36 -3.74
CA SER A 26 -7.64 1.41 -5.12
C SER A 26 -7.32 0.13 -5.89
N SER A 27 -7.97 -0.04 -7.06
CA SER A 27 -7.66 -1.15 -7.95
C SER A 27 -6.43 -0.85 -8.80
N PRO A 28 -5.66 -1.87 -9.22
CA PRO A 28 -4.51 -1.67 -10.09
C PRO A 28 -4.88 -1.09 -11.46
N GLN A 29 -6.13 -1.28 -11.93
CA GLN A 29 -6.59 -0.72 -13.21
C GLN A 29 -6.91 0.78 -13.13
N LYS A 30 -7.19 1.30 -11.93
CA LYS A 30 -7.53 2.72 -11.70
C LYS A 30 -6.89 3.22 -10.40
N PRO A 31 -5.54 3.31 -10.36
CA PRO A 31 -4.84 3.77 -9.17
C PRO A 31 -5.20 5.22 -8.87
N LYS A 32 -5.37 5.54 -7.59
CA LYS A 32 -5.53 6.91 -7.11
C LYS A 32 -4.31 7.32 -6.31
N GLU A 33 -3.98 8.61 -6.35
CA GLU A 33 -2.90 9.18 -5.55
C GLU A 33 -3.06 8.81 -4.06
N ARG A 34 -1.95 8.49 -3.40
CA ARG A 34 -1.91 8.13 -1.96
C ARG A 34 -2.80 6.94 -1.57
N THR A 35 -3.10 6.03 -2.50
CA THR A 35 -3.84 4.79 -2.18
C THR A 35 -2.98 3.54 -2.36
N VAL A 36 -3.31 2.51 -1.60
CA VAL A 36 -2.69 1.19 -1.72
C VAL A 36 -3.35 0.41 -2.84
N VAL A 37 -2.52 -0.24 -3.65
CA VAL A 37 -2.95 -1.18 -4.68
C VAL A 37 -2.40 -2.54 -4.32
N PHE A 38 -3.25 -3.57 -4.36
CA PHE A 38 -2.82 -4.95 -4.19
C PHE A 38 -2.69 -5.64 -5.56
N CYS A 39 -1.47 -6.01 -5.93
CA CYS A 39 -1.19 -6.74 -7.15
C CYS A 39 -1.04 -8.22 -6.84
N GLN A 40 -2.07 -9.03 -7.12
CA GLN A 40 -1.92 -10.48 -7.12
C GLN A 40 -1.39 -10.91 -8.49
N SER A 41 -0.13 -11.35 -8.54
CA SER A 41 0.37 -12.01 -9.75
C SER A 41 -0.26 -13.40 -9.81
N LYS A 42 -1.33 -13.55 -10.60
CA LYS A 42 -1.66 -14.86 -11.18
C LYS A 42 -0.79 -14.97 -12.41
N LYS A 43 0.22 -15.84 -12.34
CA LYS A 43 0.96 -16.28 -13.52
C LYS A 43 0.00 -16.67 -14.64
#